data_AF-A0A3R8Q2V1-F1
#
_entry.id   AF-A0A3R8Q2V1-F1
#
_cell.length_a   1.000
_cell.length_b   1.000
_cell.length_c   1.000
_cell.angle_alpha   90.00
_cell.angle_beta   90.00
_cell.angle_gamma   90.00
#
_symmetry.space_group_name_H-M   'P 1'
#
loop_
_entity.id
_entity.type
_entity.pdbx_description
1 polymer ?
#
loop_
_entity_poly.entity_id
_entity_poly.type
_entity_poly.pdbx_seq_one_letter_code
_entity_poly.pdbx_strand_id
1 'polypeptide(L)'
;MKIVELLFFTILLLPLALPAQQEQSVITVSGYALHKDPTPTYKAIMSLGNLYSSLPSDIISLKAMQEQYREALEAKGIAWSALKENPYDFGYETLGYENQGIIYSYETTSASDMKKFMQVKTHGVQRLNIIAVFTIDSEEGKGLTKEALRNAHEKAQTIANAMGKELGPVQTVEDFNGKWGENIETTLYYDKDPAVHHYTLSVTYLMWE
;
A
#
# COMPACT_ATOMS: atom_id res chain seq x y z
N MET A 1 -17.23 -62.55 -37.81
CA MET A 1 -17.39 -61.09 -37.68
C MET A 1 -16.42 -60.44 -38.64
N LYS A 2 -16.92 -59.75 -39.66
CA LYS A 2 -16.07 -59.11 -40.69
C LYS A 2 -15.29 -57.97 -40.05
N ILE A 3 -14.08 -57.68 -40.54
CA ILE A 3 -13.24 -56.56 -40.05
C ILE A 3 -14.03 -55.24 -40.00
N VAL A 4 -14.96 -55.06 -40.94
CA VAL A 4 -15.87 -53.90 -41.01
C VAL A 4 -16.82 -53.83 -39.81
N GLU A 5 -17.34 -54.96 -39.34
CA GLU A 5 -18.24 -55.02 -38.18
C GLU A 5 -17.49 -54.76 -36.87
N LEU A 6 -16.23 -55.20 -36.78
CA LEU A 6 -15.35 -54.92 -35.64
C LEU A 6 -14.99 -53.43 -35.59
N LEU A 7 -14.64 -52.82 -36.72
CA LEU A 7 -14.33 -51.38 -36.85
C LEU A 7 -15.53 -50.50 -36.52
N PHE A 8 -16.74 -50.93 -36.90
CA PHE A 8 -17.96 -50.20 -36.59
C PHE A 8 -18.23 -50.21 -35.08
N PHE A 9 -17.98 -51.33 -34.40
CA PHE A 9 -18.13 -51.44 -32.94
C PHE A 9 -17.09 -50.60 -32.17
N THR A 10 -15.84 -50.54 -32.61
CA THR A 10 -14.81 -49.69 -31.97
C THR A 10 -15.10 -48.21 -32.14
N ILE A 11 -15.60 -47.79 -33.31
CA ILE A 11 -15.96 -46.38 -33.55
C ILE A 11 -17.18 -45.97 -32.70
N LEU A 12 -18.12 -46.88 -32.47
CA LEU A 12 -19.32 -46.61 -31.66
C LEU A 12 -19.02 -46.45 -30.16
N LEU A 13 -17.92 -47.02 -29.66
CA LEU A 13 -17.53 -47.00 -28.24
C LEU A 13 -16.59 -45.83 -27.87
N LEU A 14 -15.99 -45.16 -28.86
CA LEU A 14 -15.10 -43.99 -28.66
C LEU A 14 -15.73 -42.81 -27.89
N PRO A 15 -17.02 -42.43 -28.07
CA PRO A 15 -17.58 -41.28 -27.34
C PRO A 15 -17.89 -41.57 -25.85
N LEU A 16 -17.84 -42.83 -25.40
CA LEU A 16 -18.06 -43.20 -23.99
C LEU A 16 -16.79 -43.15 -23.14
N ALA A 17 -15.62 -42.98 -23.76
CA ALA A 17 -14.32 -42.98 -23.09
C ALA A 17 -13.76 -41.58 -22.84
N LEU A 18 -14.53 -40.51 -23.06
CA LEU A 18 -14.15 -39.18 -22.61
C LEU A 18 -14.42 -39.12 -21.10
N PRO A 19 -13.40 -39.05 -20.23
CA PRO A 19 -13.65 -38.56 -18.88
C PRO A 19 -14.25 -37.16 -19.05
N ALA A 20 -15.53 -37.02 -18.71
CA ALA A 20 -16.09 -35.71 -18.44
C ALA A 20 -15.19 -35.13 -17.34
N GLN A 21 -14.36 -34.17 -17.71
CA GLN A 21 -13.55 -33.41 -16.77
C GLN A 21 -14.54 -32.61 -15.95
N GLN A 22 -15.09 -33.24 -14.91
CA GLN A 22 -15.93 -32.55 -13.95
C GLN A 22 -14.99 -31.60 -13.23
N GLU A 23 -14.92 -30.36 -13.71
CA GLU A 23 -14.21 -29.30 -13.04
C GLU A 23 -14.74 -29.28 -11.61
N GLN A 24 -13.87 -29.64 -10.66
CA GLN A 24 -14.21 -29.55 -9.25
C GLN A 24 -14.65 -28.12 -9.00
N SER A 25 -15.82 -27.94 -8.41
CA SER A 25 -16.31 -26.60 -8.06
C SER A 25 -15.30 -25.96 -7.11
N VAL A 26 -14.86 -24.75 -7.42
CA VAL A 26 -13.95 -23.99 -6.56
C VAL A 26 -14.55 -22.66 -6.19
N ILE A 27 -14.11 -22.12 -5.07
CA ILE A 27 -14.42 -20.76 -4.65
C ILE A 27 -13.12 -20.05 -4.28
N THR A 28 -12.93 -18.86 -4.84
CA THR A 28 -11.84 -17.96 -4.49
C THR A 28 -12.38 -16.80 -3.68
N VAL A 29 -11.79 -16.55 -2.51
CA VAL A 29 -12.16 -15.44 -1.64
C VAL A 29 -10.94 -14.67 -1.20
N SER A 30 -11.12 -13.36 -1.00
CA SER A 30 -10.12 -12.53 -0.33
C SER A 30 -10.27 -12.65 1.19
N GLY A 31 -9.18 -13.00 1.86
CA GLY A 31 -9.02 -12.92 3.30
C GLY A 31 -8.30 -11.64 3.70
N TYR A 32 -8.73 -11.05 4.82
CA TYR A 32 -8.20 -9.77 5.29
C TYR A 32 -7.71 -9.86 6.73
N ALA A 33 -6.61 -9.17 7.01
CA ALA A 33 -6.15 -8.84 8.36
C ALA A 33 -5.75 -7.36 8.41
N LEU A 34 -5.88 -6.75 9.58
CA LEU A 34 -5.54 -5.35 9.80
C LEU A 34 -4.28 -5.26 10.67
N HIS A 35 -3.21 -4.73 10.09
CA HIS A 35 -2.06 -4.31 10.88
C HIS A 35 -2.22 -2.85 11.26
N LYS A 36 -1.96 -2.54 12.53
CA LYS A 36 -1.87 -1.17 13.03
C LYS A 36 -0.53 -1.00 13.71
N ASP A 37 0.37 -0.25 13.09
CA ASP A 37 1.69 -0.01 13.65
C ASP A 37 1.56 0.87 14.91
N PRO A 38 2.17 0.48 16.05
CA PRO A 38 2.09 1.24 17.28
C PRO A 38 3.00 2.46 17.30
N THR A 39 4.01 2.51 16.43
CA THR A 39 5.10 3.50 16.43
C THR A 39 5.51 3.92 15.02
N PRO A 40 4.57 4.38 14.16
CA PRO A 40 4.92 4.72 12.79
C PRO A 40 5.80 5.96 12.76
N THR A 41 6.72 6.00 11.81
CA THR A 41 7.50 7.22 11.54
C THR A 41 6.76 8.06 10.52
N TYR A 42 6.36 9.26 10.91
CA TYR A 42 5.77 10.25 10.02
C TYR A 42 6.88 11.03 9.31
N LYS A 43 6.77 11.14 7.99
CA LYS A 43 7.70 11.89 7.14
C LYS A 43 6.94 12.90 6.30
N ALA A 44 7.42 14.13 6.28
CA ALA A 44 6.93 15.19 5.41
C ALA A 44 8.09 15.73 4.56
N ILE A 45 7.83 15.96 3.28
CA ILE A 45 8.75 16.57 2.33
C ILE A 45 8.11 17.87 1.86
N MET A 46 8.85 18.97 2.03
CA MET A 46 8.43 20.32 1.71
C MET A 46 9.38 20.92 0.69
N SER A 47 8.86 21.65 -0.28
CA SER A 47 9.65 22.59 -1.07
C SER A 47 9.50 24.00 -0.51
N LEU A 48 10.60 24.76 -0.54
CA LEU A 48 10.64 26.18 -0.26
C LEU A 48 11.22 26.91 -1.47
N GLY A 49 10.43 27.76 -2.12
CA GLY A 49 10.92 28.55 -3.25
C GLY A 49 9.83 29.38 -3.91
N ASN A 50 10.18 30.03 -5.02
CA ASN A 50 9.22 30.80 -5.81
C ASN A 50 8.25 29.86 -6.54
N LEU A 51 6.97 29.92 -6.16
CA LEU A 51 5.93 28.99 -6.63
C LEU A 51 5.48 29.22 -8.08
N TYR A 52 5.82 30.37 -8.65
CA TYR A 52 5.44 30.75 -10.01
C TYR A 52 6.67 31.25 -10.76
N SER A 53 7.03 30.59 -11.86
CA SER A 53 8.07 31.06 -12.80
C SER A 53 7.68 32.34 -13.54
N SER A 54 6.39 32.69 -13.53
CA SER A 54 5.83 33.85 -14.22
C SER A 54 5.71 35.12 -13.36
N LEU A 55 5.94 35.03 -12.05
CA LEU A 55 5.99 36.21 -11.18
C LEU A 55 7.43 36.72 -11.09
N PRO A 56 7.67 38.04 -11.04
CA PRO A 56 9.01 38.57 -10.86
C PRO A 56 9.67 37.92 -9.63
N SER A 57 10.92 37.50 -9.77
CA SER A 57 11.76 36.89 -8.72
C SER A 57 11.97 37.76 -7.47
N ASP A 58 11.35 38.95 -7.43
CA ASP A 58 11.82 40.10 -6.69
C ASP A 58 10.90 40.47 -5.51
N ILE A 59 9.84 39.71 -5.22
CA ILE A 59 8.92 40.06 -4.12
C ILE A 59 9.50 39.62 -2.76
N ILE A 60 10.10 38.43 -2.65
CA ILE A 60 10.76 37.92 -1.44
C ILE A 60 11.94 37.02 -1.84
N SER A 61 13.13 37.24 -1.27
CA SER A 61 14.30 36.40 -1.53
C SER A 61 14.19 35.03 -0.85
N LEU A 62 14.81 33.99 -1.42
CA LEU A 62 14.85 32.64 -0.82
C LEU A 62 15.33 32.65 0.63
N LYS A 63 16.37 33.45 0.94
CA LYS A 63 16.88 33.64 2.30
C LYS A 63 15.83 34.22 3.24
N ALA A 64 15.05 35.20 2.79
CA ALA A 64 13.96 35.77 3.59
C ALA A 64 12.83 34.75 3.80
N MET A 65 12.52 33.91 2.81
CA MET A 65 11.56 32.82 2.98
C MET A 65 12.03 31.77 3.99
N GLN A 66 13.32 31.40 3.96
CA GLN A 66 13.91 30.48 4.95
C GLN A 66 13.80 31.05 6.36
N GLU A 67 14.12 32.33 6.53
CA GLU A 67 14.00 33.02 7.82
C GLU A 67 12.56 32.98 8.35
N GLN A 68 11.60 33.36 7.52
CA GLN A 68 10.18 33.32 7.88
C GLN A 68 9.71 31.91 8.22
N TYR A 69 10.17 30.90 7.46
CA TYR A 69 9.80 29.52 7.72
C TYR A 69 10.39 29.02 9.04
N ARG A 70 11.64 29.39 9.33
CA ARG A 70 12.30 29.09 10.60
C ARG A 70 11.54 29.69 11.79
N GLU A 71 11.25 30.99 11.74
CA GLU A 71 10.49 31.68 12.79
C GLU A 71 9.11 31.03 13.01
N ALA A 72 8.42 30.66 11.92
CA ALA A 72 7.10 30.03 12.00
C ALA A 72 7.14 28.61 12.59
N LEU A 73 8.20 27.84 12.31
CA LEU A 73 8.44 26.52 12.93
C LEU A 73 8.73 26.67 14.43
N GLU A 74 9.63 27.58 14.78
CA GLU A 74 10.04 27.84 16.17
C GLU A 74 8.85 28.33 17.02
N ALA A 75 7.98 29.18 16.46
CA ALA A 75 6.73 29.60 17.09
C ALA A 75 5.75 28.44 17.39
N LYS A 76 5.91 27.29 16.71
CA LYS A 76 5.17 26.05 16.97
C LYS A 76 5.94 25.05 17.83
N GLY A 77 7.11 25.44 18.34
CA GLY A 77 7.98 24.58 19.14
C GLY A 77 8.73 23.53 18.33
N ILE A 78 8.90 23.74 17.01
CA ILE A 78 9.64 22.84 16.13
C ILE A 78 11.01 23.48 15.87
N ALA A 79 12.07 22.83 16.35
CA ALA A 79 13.42 23.31 16.14
C ALA A 79 13.80 23.26 14.66
N TRP A 80 14.45 24.31 14.14
CA TRP A 80 14.94 24.34 12.76
C TRP A 80 15.86 23.17 12.43
N SER A 81 16.68 22.75 13.40
CA SER A 81 17.59 21.61 13.27
C SER A 81 16.88 20.26 13.10
N ALA A 82 15.55 20.20 13.30
CA ALA A 82 14.77 19.00 13.03
C ALA A 82 14.47 18.83 11.53
N LEU A 83 14.65 19.88 10.71
CA LEU A 83 14.54 19.78 9.26
C LEU A 83 15.89 19.33 8.69
N LYS A 84 15.85 18.36 7.79
CA LYS A 84 17.00 17.96 6.98
C LYS A 84 16.83 18.58 5.60
N GLU A 85 17.83 19.33 5.17
CA GLU A 85 17.92 19.75 3.78
C GLU A 85 18.33 18.55 2.93
N ASN A 86 17.62 18.29 1.83
CA ASN A 86 17.97 17.22 0.89
C ASN A 86 18.41 17.86 -0.44
N PRO A 87 19.61 18.46 -0.49
CA PRO A 87 20.09 19.07 -1.71
C PRO A 87 20.48 17.97 -2.71
N TYR A 88 20.22 18.18 -4.01
CA TYR A 88 20.74 17.36 -5.11
C TYR A 88 20.22 15.93 -5.33
N ASP A 89 19.15 15.46 -4.66
CA ASP A 89 18.53 14.17 -5.01
C ASP A 89 17.80 14.26 -6.37
N PHE A 90 16.54 14.71 -6.35
CA PHE A 90 15.77 15.16 -7.51
C PHE A 90 15.16 16.54 -7.21
N GLY A 91 16.02 17.43 -6.71
CA GLY A 91 15.66 18.78 -6.29
C GLY A 91 15.61 19.80 -7.43
N TYR A 92 15.54 21.08 -7.09
CA TYR A 92 15.48 22.18 -8.06
C TYR A 92 16.68 22.19 -9.01
N GLU A 93 17.86 21.83 -8.49
CA GLU A 93 19.13 21.79 -9.21
C GLU A 93 19.20 20.62 -10.22
N THR A 94 18.59 19.48 -9.89
CA THR A 94 18.62 18.26 -10.72
C THR A 94 17.54 18.28 -11.80
N LEU A 95 16.38 18.89 -11.52
CA LEU A 95 15.21 18.89 -12.42
C LEU A 95 15.16 20.08 -13.40
N GLY A 96 16.17 20.96 -13.37
CA GLY A 96 16.31 22.06 -14.33
C GLY A 96 15.23 23.14 -14.19
N TYR A 97 14.64 23.30 -13.00
CA TYR A 97 13.70 24.37 -12.74
C TYR A 97 14.43 25.73 -12.81
N GLU A 98 13.86 26.70 -13.53
CA GLU A 98 14.45 28.04 -13.69
C GLU A 98 14.53 28.83 -12.37
N ASN A 99 13.72 28.44 -11.36
CA ASN A 99 13.66 29.07 -10.06
C ASN A 99 14.51 28.32 -9.02
N GLN A 100 15.23 29.07 -8.17
CA GLN A 100 15.89 28.51 -6.99
C GLN A 100 14.86 28.06 -5.95
N GLY A 101 15.11 26.92 -5.31
CA GLY A 101 14.30 26.39 -4.22
C GLY A 101 15.04 25.31 -3.45
N ILE A 102 14.54 24.98 -2.26
CA ILE A 102 15.17 24.05 -1.32
C ILE A 102 14.16 23.00 -0.91
N ILE A 103 14.59 21.74 -0.85
CA ILE A 103 13.78 20.63 -0.36
C ILE A 103 14.16 20.32 1.09
N TYR A 104 13.16 20.35 1.97
CA TYR A 104 13.29 19.95 3.36
C TYR A 104 12.53 18.66 3.63
N SER A 105 13.10 17.79 4.45
CA SER A 105 12.38 16.68 5.08
C SER A 105 12.27 16.90 6.58
N TYR A 106 11.13 16.52 7.13
CA TYR A 106 10.85 16.48 8.56
C TYR A 106 10.33 15.09 8.93
N GLU A 107 10.91 14.51 9.99
CA GLU A 107 10.60 13.16 10.45
C GLU A 107 10.29 13.17 11.95
N THR A 108 9.25 12.46 12.36
CA THR A 108 8.86 12.32 13.77
C THR A 108 8.02 11.06 13.99
N THR A 109 8.08 10.45 15.18
CA THR A 109 7.17 9.37 15.60
C THR A 109 5.92 9.91 16.30
N SER A 110 5.83 11.23 16.53
CA SER A 110 4.71 11.87 17.20
C SER A 110 3.70 12.40 16.20
N ALA A 111 2.51 11.78 16.17
CA ALA A 111 1.39 12.26 15.35
C ALA A 111 0.99 13.70 15.68
N SER A 112 1.14 14.09 16.96
CA SER A 112 0.88 15.45 17.43
C SER A 112 1.86 16.46 16.84
N ASP A 113 3.15 16.12 16.81
CA ASP A 113 4.16 17.02 16.26
C ASP A 113 4.11 17.10 14.74
N MET A 114 3.79 15.99 14.05
CA MET A 114 3.49 16.03 12.63
C MET A 114 2.29 16.94 12.34
N LYS A 115 1.21 16.89 13.15
CA LYS A 115 0.07 17.80 13.02
C LYS A 115 0.47 19.26 13.24
N LYS A 116 1.33 19.57 14.22
CA LYS A 116 1.85 20.94 14.44
C LYS A 116 2.68 21.41 13.24
N PHE A 117 3.58 20.56 12.74
CA PHE A 117 4.41 20.85 11.56
C PHE A 117 3.53 21.19 10.36
N MET A 118 2.50 20.39 10.14
CA MET A 118 1.54 20.57 9.06
C MET A 118 0.73 21.86 9.16
N GLN A 119 0.60 22.47 10.34
CA GLN A 119 -0.09 23.76 10.50
C GLN A 119 0.79 24.96 10.15
N VAL A 120 2.11 24.78 10.01
CA VAL A 120 3.02 25.86 9.62
C VAL A 120 2.79 26.21 8.16
N LYS A 121 2.44 27.48 7.91
CA LYS A 121 2.22 28.02 6.58
C LYS A 121 3.00 29.31 6.45
N THR A 122 3.92 29.37 5.50
CA THR A 122 4.67 30.57 5.13
C THR A 122 4.71 30.71 3.61
N HIS A 123 5.08 31.90 3.15
CA HIS A 123 5.21 32.14 1.72
C HIS A 123 6.31 31.23 1.12
N GLY A 124 6.04 30.69 -0.08
CA GLY A 124 6.98 29.83 -0.79
C GLY A 124 7.06 28.37 -0.32
N VAL A 125 6.38 28.01 0.77
CA VAL A 125 6.34 26.61 1.26
C VAL A 125 5.23 25.81 0.58
N GLN A 126 5.59 24.69 -0.04
CA GLN A 126 4.69 23.71 -0.62
C GLN A 126 4.93 22.31 -0.05
N ARG A 127 3.85 21.54 0.09
CA ARG A 127 3.91 20.13 0.53
C ARG A 127 4.08 19.26 -0.70
N LEU A 128 5.16 18.49 -0.74
CA LEU A 128 5.43 17.55 -1.84
C LEU A 128 4.93 16.15 -1.51
N ASN A 129 5.24 15.67 -0.30
CA ASN A 129 4.82 14.34 0.12
C ASN A 129 4.66 14.27 1.64
N ILE A 130 3.66 13.54 2.12
CA ILE A 130 3.42 13.32 3.55
C ILE A 130 2.96 11.89 3.74
N ILE A 131 3.77 11.11 4.43
CA ILE A 131 3.58 9.67 4.60
C ILE A 131 3.83 9.24 6.04
N ALA A 132 3.26 8.10 6.42
CA ALA A 132 3.75 7.30 7.52
C ALA A 132 4.52 6.11 6.96
N VAL A 133 5.57 5.72 7.67
CA VAL A 133 6.47 4.63 7.31
C VAL A 133 6.60 3.70 8.51
N PHE A 134 6.43 2.41 8.25
CA PHE A 134 6.61 1.35 9.23
C PHE A 134 7.00 0.06 8.51
N THR A 135 7.35 -0.97 9.27
CA THR A 135 7.76 -2.28 8.75
C THR A 135 6.97 -3.36 9.45
N ILE A 136 6.58 -4.41 8.72
CA ILE A 136 6.00 -5.61 9.31
C ILE A 136 7.11 -6.67 9.40
N ASP A 137 7.41 -7.13 10.61
CA ASP A 137 8.41 -8.19 10.81
C ASP A 137 7.85 -9.60 10.52
N SER A 138 8.71 -10.62 10.57
CA SER A 138 8.29 -11.98 10.23
C SER A 138 7.29 -12.59 11.23
N GLU A 139 7.36 -12.21 12.50
CA GLU A 139 6.45 -12.72 13.53
C GLU A 139 5.08 -12.03 13.44
N GLU A 140 5.07 -10.71 13.23
CA GLU A 140 3.85 -9.97 12.93
C GLU A 140 3.19 -10.47 11.64
N GLY A 141 3.99 -10.66 10.59
CA GLY A 141 3.54 -11.22 9.32
C GLY A 141 2.87 -12.59 9.49
N LYS A 142 3.47 -13.50 10.27
CA LYS A 142 2.84 -14.81 10.60
C LYS A 142 1.49 -14.64 11.29
N GLY A 143 1.36 -13.66 12.19
CA GLY A 143 0.09 -13.33 12.85
C GLY A 143 -0.97 -12.89 11.84
N LEU A 144 -0.62 -11.94 10.97
CA LEU A 144 -1.51 -11.40 9.93
C LEU A 144 -1.93 -12.47 8.93
N THR A 145 -1.00 -13.34 8.49
CA THR A 145 -1.31 -14.46 7.61
C THR A 145 -2.34 -15.39 8.25
N LYS A 146 -2.18 -15.75 9.53
CA LYS A 146 -3.15 -16.60 10.25
C LYS A 146 -4.53 -15.96 10.33
N GLU A 147 -4.59 -14.67 10.64
CA GLU A 147 -5.86 -13.94 10.72
C GLU A 147 -6.55 -13.83 9.35
N ALA A 148 -5.80 -13.49 8.29
CA ALA A 148 -6.33 -13.41 6.94
C ALA A 148 -6.82 -14.76 6.42
N LEU A 149 -6.09 -15.85 6.70
CA LEU A 149 -6.53 -17.21 6.36
C LEU A 149 -7.81 -17.61 7.10
N ARG A 150 -7.92 -17.29 8.40
CA ARG A 150 -9.15 -17.52 9.17
C ARG A 150 -10.32 -16.74 8.57
N ASN A 151 -10.13 -15.46 8.25
CA ASN A 151 -11.15 -14.63 7.63
C ASN A 151 -11.59 -15.18 6.26
N ALA A 152 -10.64 -15.59 5.42
CA ALA A 152 -10.93 -16.25 4.14
C ALA A 152 -11.75 -17.53 4.34
N HIS A 153 -11.37 -18.38 5.29
CA HIS A 153 -12.06 -19.62 5.58
C HIS A 153 -13.51 -19.38 6.02
N GLU A 154 -13.75 -18.48 6.97
CA GLU A 154 -15.09 -18.12 7.44
C GLU A 154 -15.98 -17.60 6.29
N LYS A 155 -15.41 -16.76 5.42
CA LYS A 155 -16.10 -16.23 4.24
C LYS A 155 -16.42 -17.33 3.22
N ALA A 156 -15.45 -18.19 2.89
CA ALA A 156 -15.65 -19.29 1.95
C ALA A 156 -16.69 -20.29 2.47
N GLN A 157 -16.64 -20.62 3.76
CA GLN A 157 -17.60 -21.53 4.41
C GLN A 157 -19.02 -20.97 4.34
N THR A 158 -19.18 -19.67 4.60
CA THR A 158 -20.48 -19.00 4.52
C THR A 158 -21.05 -19.08 3.11
N ILE A 159 -20.22 -18.87 2.09
CA ILE A 159 -20.66 -18.92 0.69
C ILE A 159 -20.97 -20.36 0.27
N ALA A 160 -20.12 -21.34 0.62
CA ALA A 160 -20.36 -22.76 0.34
C ALA A 160 -21.70 -23.22 0.93
N ASN A 161 -21.96 -22.91 2.21
CA ASN A 161 -23.22 -23.24 2.87
C ASN A 161 -24.43 -22.58 2.17
N ALA A 162 -24.30 -21.32 1.73
CA ALA A 162 -25.35 -20.63 1.00
C ALA A 162 -25.63 -21.24 -0.39
N MET A 163 -24.63 -21.90 -0.98
CA MET A 163 -24.76 -22.66 -2.22
C MET A 163 -25.27 -24.09 -2.01
N GLY A 164 -25.47 -24.53 -0.76
CA GLY A 164 -25.82 -25.91 -0.44
C GLY A 164 -24.67 -26.89 -0.69
N LYS A 165 -23.42 -26.43 -0.56
CA LYS A 165 -22.18 -27.21 -0.75
C LYS A 165 -21.36 -27.28 0.53
N GLU A 166 -20.50 -28.29 0.63
CA GLU A 166 -19.48 -28.34 1.69
C GLU A 166 -18.17 -27.67 1.24
N LEU A 167 -17.48 -27.01 2.18
CA LEU A 167 -16.18 -26.40 1.91
C LEU A 167 -15.09 -27.48 2.01
N GLY A 168 -14.37 -27.68 0.91
CA GLY A 168 -13.24 -28.61 0.82
C GLY A 168 -11.89 -27.97 1.22
N PRO A 169 -10.77 -28.66 0.94
CA PRO A 169 -9.43 -28.18 1.29
C PRO A 169 -9.03 -26.94 0.46
N VAL A 170 -8.05 -26.21 0.98
CA VAL A 170 -7.37 -25.14 0.25
C VAL A 170 -6.65 -25.72 -0.96
N GLN A 171 -6.92 -25.15 -2.13
CA GLN A 171 -6.24 -25.47 -3.38
C GLN A 171 -5.05 -24.52 -3.61
N THR A 172 -5.25 -23.21 -3.45
CA THR A 172 -4.20 -22.20 -3.64
C THR A 172 -4.29 -21.08 -2.60
N VAL A 173 -3.13 -20.51 -2.29
CA VAL A 173 -3.00 -19.26 -1.51
C VAL A 173 -2.06 -18.36 -2.30
N GLU A 174 -2.53 -17.16 -2.63
CA GLU A 174 -1.73 -16.11 -3.26
C GLU A 174 -1.59 -14.94 -2.30
N ASP A 175 -0.34 -14.57 -2.03
CA ASP A 175 0.04 -13.44 -1.21
C ASP A 175 0.49 -12.29 -2.13
N PHE A 176 -0.25 -11.18 -2.08
CA PHE A 176 0.06 -9.97 -2.84
C PHE A 176 0.71 -8.88 -1.99
N ASN A 177 1.05 -9.19 -0.73
CA ASN A 177 1.69 -8.24 0.17
C ASN A 177 3.19 -8.16 -0.13
N GLY A 178 3.81 -7.02 0.23
CA GLY A 178 5.26 -6.81 0.07
C GLY A 178 6.09 -7.76 0.94
N LYS A 179 7.42 -7.71 0.83
CA LYS A 179 8.26 -8.57 1.68
C LYS A 179 8.27 -8.07 3.12
N TRP A 180 8.44 -9.01 4.06
CA TRP A 180 8.65 -8.66 5.46
C TRP A 180 9.95 -7.88 5.64
N GLY A 181 9.91 -6.88 6.53
CA GLY A 181 11.03 -5.99 6.78
C GLY A 181 11.27 -4.91 5.71
N GLU A 182 10.47 -4.85 4.64
CA GLU A 182 10.48 -3.70 3.74
C GLU A 182 9.60 -2.56 4.30
N ASN A 183 9.98 -1.32 4.00
CA ASN A 183 9.20 -0.14 4.43
C ASN A 183 7.85 -0.13 3.71
N ILE A 184 6.79 0.00 4.49
CA ILE A 184 5.43 0.25 4.02
C ILE A 184 5.18 1.74 4.16
N GLU A 185 4.90 2.40 3.04
CA GLU A 185 4.53 3.81 3.02
C GLU A 185 3.01 3.97 2.88
N THR A 186 2.42 4.80 3.73
CA THR A 186 1.00 5.14 3.69
C THR A 186 0.85 6.65 3.63
N THR A 187 0.10 7.16 2.65
CA THR A 187 -0.19 8.59 2.56
C THR A 187 -1.10 9.04 3.71
N LEU A 188 -0.81 10.21 4.28
CA LEU A 188 -1.70 10.86 5.24
C LEU A 188 -2.84 11.54 4.49
N TYR A 189 -4.05 10.98 4.58
CA TYR A 189 -5.27 11.53 3.97
C TYR A 189 -6.41 11.67 5.00
N TYR A 190 -7.42 12.49 4.68
CA TYR A 190 -8.39 13.03 5.65
C TYR A 190 -9.22 11.99 6.43
N ASP A 191 -9.33 10.75 5.94
CA ASP A 191 -10.21 9.70 6.45
C ASP A 191 -9.49 8.36 6.72
N LYS A 192 -8.16 8.33 6.60
CA LYS A 192 -7.37 7.10 6.76
C LYS A 192 -6.44 7.22 7.97
N ASP A 193 -6.48 6.23 8.86
CA ASP A 193 -5.43 6.08 9.87
C ASP A 193 -4.12 5.68 9.15
N PRO A 194 -3.11 6.55 9.10
CA PRO A 194 -1.89 6.29 8.35
C PRO A 194 -1.07 5.14 8.97
N ALA A 195 -1.32 4.77 10.22
CA ALA A 195 -0.65 3.62 10.86
C ALA A 195 -1.25 2.27 10.42
N VAL A 196 -2.32 2.25 9.63
CA VAL A 196 -3.05 1.03 9.29
C VAL A 196 -2.65 0.51 7.90
N HIS A 197 -2.31 -0.78 7.86
CA HIS A 197 -2.08 -1.56 6.65
C HIS A 197 -3.11 -2.68 6.51
N HIS A 198 -3.65 -2.83 5.31
CA HIS A 198 -4.58 -3.91 4.97
C HIS A 198 -3.79 -5.07 4.39
N TYR A 199 -3.64 -6.14 5.17
CA TYR A 199 -3.01 -7.37 4.72
C TYR A 199 -4.05 -8.24 4.02
N THR A 200 -3.79 -8.62 2.76
CA THR A 200 -4.78 -9.35 1.93
C THR A 200 -4.19 -10.62 1.34
N LEU A 201 -4.94 -11.72 1.43
CA LEU A 201 -4.63 -12.98 0.74
C LEU A 201 -5.77 -13.35 -0.20
N SER A 202 -5.45 -13.95 -1.34
CA SER A 202 -6.44 -14.65 -2.16
C SER A 202 -6.33 -16.15 -1.87
N VAL A 203 -7.44 -16.77 -1.47
CA VAL A 203 -7.48 -18.19 -1.11
C VAL A 203 -8.54 -18.89 -1.93
N THR A 204 -8.14 -19.95 -2.62
CA THR A 204 -9.05 -20.81 -3.38
C THR A 204 -9.28 -22.11 -2.62
N TYR A 205 -10.55 -22.47 -2.44
CA TYR A 205 -10.97 -23.74 -1.83
C TYR A 205 -11.68 -24.60 -2.88
N LEU A 206 -11.51 -25.91 -2.75
CA LEU A 206 -12.44 -26.85 -3.39
C LEU A 206 -13.80 -26.78 -2.69
N MET A 207 -14.85 -27.13 -3.41
CA MET A 207 -16.20 -27.32 -2.86
C MET A 207 -16.73 -28.69 -3.24
N TRP A 208 -17.45 -29.31 -2.32
CA TRP A 208 -18.05 -30.64 -2.48
C TRP A 208 -19.58 -30.53 -2.50
N GLU A 209 -20.22 -31.54 -3.07
CA GLU A 209 -21.69 -31.67 -3.07
C GLU A 209 -22.22 -32.03 -1.68
#